data_AF-A0AAV4GYX6-F1
#
_entry.id   AF-A0AAV4GYX6-F1
#
_cell.length_a   1.000
_cell.length_b   1.000
_cell.length_c   1.000
_cell.angle_alpha   90.00
_cell.angle_beta   90.00
_cell.angle_gamma   90.00
#
_symmetry.space_group_name_H-M   'P 1'
#
loop_
_entity.id
_entity.type
_entity.pdbx_description
1 polymer ?
#
loop_
_entity_poly.entity_id
_entity_poly.type
_entity_poly.pdbx_seq_one_letter_code
_entity_poly.pdbx_strand_id
1 'polypeptide(L)'
;MGFIVTRYLLSNTELSIKLKGSSKTESFKSNIGTPQGDRLSPVLFIVYLEHALKNIRKIETLYTQNTLELAYADDVDFVSTTNFVDVETIQKELADFRLNVNTNKTEYTLVPKDGSVWKKVKKVGSLLGDTEDIERRKQLSNLALQKLSSIWIRNDKVKQVTRLNLYRALV
;
A
#
# COMPACT_ATOMS: atom_id res chain seq x y z
N MET A 1 17.41 -6.17 -16.60
CA MET A 1 18.11 -6.71 -15.40
C MET A 1 17.15 -7.31 -14.37
N GLY A 2 16.04 -6.65 -14.01
CA GLY A 2 15.12 -7.10 -12.95
C GLY A 2 14.49 -8.49 -13.15
N PHE A 3 14.02 -8.81 -14.37
CA PHE A 3 13.40 -10.11 -14.69
C PHE A 3 14.33 -11.33 -14.43
N ILE A 4 15.64 -11.15 -14.55
CA ILE A 4 16.62 -12.26 -14.41
C ILE A 4 16.82 -12.61 -12.94
N VAL A 5 16.90 -11.61 -12.06
CA VAL A 5 17.17 -11.81 -10.63
C VAL A 5 15.97 -12.44 -9.92
N THR A 6 14.76 -11.93 -10.18
CA THR A 6 13.52 -12.47 -9.58
C THR A 6 13.29 -13.92 -10.00
N ARG A 7 13.53 -14.23 -11.29
CA ARG A 7 13.41 -15.60 -11.81
C ARG A 7 14.46 -16.53 -11.19
N TYR A 8 15.71 -16.08 -11.06
CA TYR A 8 16.79 -16.91 -10.51
C TYR A 8 16.62 -17.20 -9.02
N LEU A 9 16.13 -16.22 -8.24
CA LEU A 9 15.94 -16.39 -6.79
C LEU A 9 14.72 -17.23 -6.43
N LEU A 10 13.69 -17.25 -7.29
CA LEU A 10 12.42 -17.92 -7.00
C LEU A 10 12.18 -19.19 -7.83
N SER A 11 13.08 -19.56 -8.74
CA SER A 11 12.90 -20.69 -9.67
C SER A 11 12.80 -22.06 -9.00
N ASN A 12 13.30 -22.20 -7.77
CA ASN A 12 13.25 -23.44 -7.00
C ASN A 12 12.29 -23.36 -5.80
N THR A 13 11.32 -22.44 -5.85
CA THR A 13 10.29 -22.33 -4.81
C THR A 13 9.04 -23.10 -5.22
N GLU A 14 8.62 -24.04 -4.38
CA GLU A 14 7.35 -24.75 -4.52
C GLU A 14 6.35 -24.23 -3.47
N LEU A 15 5.10 -24.11 -3.88
CA LEU A 15 3.99 -23.70 -3.02
C LEU A 15 3.10 -24.91 -2.74
N SER A 16 2.51 -24.95 -1.54
CA SER A 16 1.52 -25.96 -1.15
C SER A 16 0.41 -25.29 -0.36
N ILE A 17 -0.83 -25.71 -0.52
CA ILE A 17 -1.98 -25.19 0.22
C ILE A 17 -2.14 -26.01 1.50
N LYS A 18 -2.39 -25.35 2.63
CA LYS A 18 -2.76 -26.02 3.88
C LYS A 18 -4.11 -25.48 4.35
N LEU A 19 -5.16 -26.30 4.28
CA LEU A 19 -6.44 -25.96 4.88
C LEU A 19 -6.38 -26.24 6.38
N LYS A 20 -7.14 -25.46 7.16
CA LYS A 20 -7.17 -25.61 8.62
C LYS A 20 -7.77 -26.98 8.98
N GLY A 21 -6.97 -27.82 9.65
CA GLY A 21 -7.38 -29.18 10.04
C GLY A 21 -7.14 -30.26 8.97
N SER A 22 -6.52 -29.94 7.83
CA SER A 22 -6.16 -30.91 6.80
C SER A 22 -4.65 -31.08 6.64
N SER A 23 -4.27 -32.17 5.97
CA SER A 23 -2.94 -32.37 5.38
C SER A 23 -2.62 -31.26 4.37
N LYS A 24 -1.33 -30.99 4.14
CA LYS A 24 -0.90 -30.14 3.02
C LYS A 24 -1.33 -30.79 1.69
N THR A 25 -1.73 -29.97 0.73
CA THR A 25 -1.93 -30.42 -0.65
C THR A 25 -0.59 -30.76 -1.31
N GLU A 26 -0.65 -31.35 -2.49
CA GLU A 26 0.53 -31.50 -3.35
C GLU A 26 1.18 -30.14 -3.65
N SER A 27 2.50 -30.18 -3.79
CA SER A 27 3.31 -29.03 -4.16
C SER A 27 3.08 -28.66 -5.62
N PHE A 28 3.04 -27.36 -5.91
CA PHE A 28 2.99 -26.82 -7.25
C PHE A 28 4.01 -25.69 -7.42
N LYS A 29 4.48 -25.47 -8.66
CA LYS A 29 5.41 -24.39 -8.97
C LYS A 29 4.63 -23.11 -9.27
N SER A 30 5.05 -22.00 -8.67
CA SER A 30 4.62 -20.68 -9.11
C SER A 30 5.59 -20.14 -10.16
N ASN A 31 5.05 -19.69 -11.28
CA ASN A 31 5.81 -19.09 -12.39
C ASN A 31 5.58 -17.58 -12.52
N ILE A 32 4.71 -16.99 -11.70
CA ILE A 32 4.36 -15.57 -11.72
C ILE A 32 4.23 -15.06 -10.28
N GLY A 33 4.75 -13.85 -10.03
CA GLY A 33 4.68 -13.18 -8.74
C GLY A 33 5.80 -13.58 -7.78
N THR A 34 5.75 -13.02 -6.57
CA THR A 34 6.70 -13.28 -5.48
C THR A 34 5.94 -13.81 -4.26
N PRO A 35 6.51 -14.72 -3.45
CA PRO A 35 5.83 -15.26 -2.27
C PRO A 35 5.50 -14.17 -1.24
N GLN A 36 4.25 -14.07 -0.82
CA GLN A 36 3.86 -13.16 0.26
C GLN A 36 4.40 -13.66 1.62
N GLY A 37 4.90 -12.74 2.44
CA GLY A 37 5.52 -13.06 3.73
C GLY A 37 7.00 -13.40 3.67
N ASP A 38 7.58 -13.56 2.47
CA ASP A 38 9.03 -13.60 2.30
C ASP A 38 9.64 -12.19 2.46
N ARG A 39 10.85 -12.11 3.02
CA ARG A 39 11.51 -10.83 3.33
C ARG A 39 12.04 -10.11 2.10
N LEU A 40 12.36 -10.83 1.04
CA LEU A 40 12.92 -10.28 -0.18
C LEU A 40 11.84 -9.92 -1.20
N SER A 41 10.70 -10.60 -1.16
CA SER A 41 9.55 -10.35 -2.03
C SER A 41 9.11 -8.88 -2.15
N PRO A 42 8.98 -8.08 -1.06
CA PRO A 42 8.60 -6.68 -1.18
C PRO A 42 9.61 -5.84 -1.97
N VAL A 43 10.91 -6.08 -1.74
CA VAL A 43 11.98 -5.36 -2.44
C VAL A 43 12.00 -5.74 -3.93
N LEU A 44 11.86 -7.03 -4.23
CA LEU A 44 11.79 -7.51 -5.61
C LEU A 44 10.59 -6.94 -6.35
N PHE A 45 9.43 -6.85 -5.69
CA PHE A 45 8.23 -6.24 -6.25
C PHE A 45 8.44 -4.75 -6.53
N ILE A 46 9.04 -3.99 -5.60
CA ILE A 46 9.32 -2.56 -5.80
C ILE A 46 10.29 -2.34 -6.97
N VAL A 47 11.37 -3.12 -7.07
CA VAL A 47 12.33 -3.03 -8.19
C VAL A 47 11.64 -3.35 -9.52
N TYR A 48 10.74 -4.32 -9.52
CA TYR A 48 9.96 -4.70 -10.69
C TYR A 48 8.97 -3.59 -11.10
N LEU A 49 8.22 -3.05 -10.15
CA LEU A 49 7.26 -1.98 -10.37
C LEU A 49 7.95 -0.70 -10.84
N GLU A 50 9.08 -0.31 -10.24
CA GLU A 50 9.89 0.83 -10.69
C GLU A 50 10.34 0.68 -12.14
N HIS A 51 10.68 -0.55 -12.58
CA HIS A 51 11.03 -0.79 -13.96
C HIS A 51 9.85 -0.55 -14.92
N ALA A 52 8.63 -0.92 -14.51
CA ALA A 52 7.41 -0.65 -15.26
C ALA A 52 7.06 0.85 -15.26
N LEU A 53 7.18 1.52 -14.12
CA LEU A 53 6.94 2.96 -13.98
C LEU A 53 7.88 3.80 -14.85
N LYS A 54 9.13 3.37 -15.05
CA LYS A 54 10.05 4.01 -16.01
C LYS A 54 9.53 4.00 -17.45
N ASN A 55 8.72 3.03 -17.85
CA ASN A 55 8.09 3.05 -19.17
C ASN A 55 6.87 3.98 -19.17
N ILE A 56 6.09 3.98 -18.09
CA ILE A 56 4.97 4.90 -17.92
C ILE A 56 5.43 6.37 -18.00
N ARG A 57 6.53 6.73 -17.33
CA ARG A 57 7.09 8.10 -17.35
C ARG A 57 7.51 8.58 -18.76
N LYS A 58 7.65 7.69 -19.74
CA LYS A 58 7.95 8.04 -21.14
C LYS A 58 6.70 8.35 -21.97
N ILE A 59 5.51 8.08 -21.45
CA ILE A 59 4.26 8.42 -22.12
C ILE A 59 4.18 9.94 -22.21
N GLU A 60 4.10 10.46 -23.44
CA GLU A 60 4.20 11.90 -23.75
C GLU A 60 3.17 12.75 -23.01
N THR A 61 1.97 12.23 -22.78
CA THR A 61 0.91 12.91 -22.03
C THR A 61 1.27 13.16 -20.57
N LEU A 62 2.08 12.29 -19.94
CA LEU A 62 2.54 12.49 -18.56
C LEU A 62 3.66 13.54 -18.48
N TYR A 63 4.55 13.51 -19.47
CA TYR A 63 5.66 14.45 -19.54
C TYR A 63 5.16 15.88 -19.78
N THR A 64 4.20 16.05 -20.69
CA THR A 64 3.62 17.35 -21.05
C THR A 64 2.78 17.96 -19.94
N GLN A 65 2.18 17.14 -19.07
CA GLN A 65 1.33 17.60 -17.96
C GLN A 65 2.10 17.96 -16.68
N ASN A 66 3.45 17.83 -16.68
CA ASN A 66 4.28 17.99 -15.49
C ASN A 66 3.75 17.19 -14.29
N THR A 67 3.39 15.93 -14.55
CA THR A 67 2.77 15.05 -13.56
C THR A 67 3.79 14.61 -12.52
N LEU A 68 3.46 14.77 -11.24
CA LEU A 68 4.20 14.21 -10.11
C LEU A 68 3.69 12.79 -9.83
N GLU A 69 4.61 11.84 -9.72
CA GLU A 69 4.33 10.46 -9.34
C GLU A 69 4.63 10.24 -7.85
N LEU A 70 3.70 9.63 -7.12
CA LEU A 70 3.84 9.24 -5.73
C LEU A 70 3.53 7.75 -5.61
N ALA A 71 4.47 6.95 -5.11
CA ALA A 71 4.31 5.50 -5.02
C ALA A 71 4.59 4.99 -3.60
N TYR A 72 3.73 4.11 -3.11
CA TYR A 72 3.88 3.37 -1.86
C TYR A 72 3.42 1.93 -2.04
N ALA A 73 4.36 0.98 -1.98
CA ALA A 73 4.09 -0.43 -2.31
C ALA A 73 3.44 -0.58 -3.70
N ASP A 74 2.19 -1.06 -3.78
CA ASP A 74 1.40 -1.18 -5.00
C ASP A 74 0.50 0.04 -5.29
N ASP A 75 0.31 0.93 -4.33
CA ASP A 75 -0.45 2.16 -4.51
C ASP A 75 0.42 3.19 -5.25
N VAL A 76 -0.02 3.62 -6.43
CA VAL A 76 0.64 4.65 -7.25
C VAL A 76 -0.37 5.74 -7.58
N ASP A 77 -0.05 6.98 -7.20
CA ASP A 77 -0.83 8.18 -7.46
C ASP A 77 -0.09 9.09 -8.45
N PHE A 78 -0.86 9.69 -9.35
CA PHE A 78 -0.38 10.71 -10.29
C PHE A 78 -1.06 12.05 -9.97
N VAL A 79 -0.25 13.09 -9.75
CA VAL A 79 -0.72 14.43 -9.39
C VAL A 79 -0.38 15.39 -10.53
N SER A 80 -1.40 16.04 -11.08
CA SER A 80 -1.28 16.97 -12.21
C SER A 80 -2.08 18.24 -11.92
N THR A 81 -1.67 19.36 -12.49
CA THR A 81 -2.40 20.64 -12.41
C THR A 81 -3.45 20.80 -13.50
N THR A 82 -3.42 19.92 -14.51
CA THR A 82 -4.23 20.09 -15.74
C THR A 82 -5.36 19.08 -15.80
N ASN A 83 -5.03 17.81 -16.01
CA ASN A 83 -5.99 16.74 -16.21
C ASN A 83 -5.59 15.48 -15.45
N PHE A 84 -6.55 14.59 -15.25
CA PHE A 84 -6.25 13.24 -14.82
C PHE A 84 -5.48 12.49 -15.89
N VAL A 85 -4.62 11.59 -15.43
CA VAL A 85 -3.94 10.64 -16.30
C VAL A 85 -4.94 9.63 -16.80
N ASP A 86 -4.83 9.27 -18.09
CA ASP A 86 -5.60 8.19 -18.67
C ASP A 86 -5.10 6.83 -18.18
N VAL A 87 -5.91 6.20 -17.33
CA VAL A 87 -5.63 4.88 -16.74
C VAL A 87 -5.61 3.77 -17.77
N GLU A 88 -6.37 3.88 -18.88
CA GLU A 88 -6.32 2.87 -19.93
C GLU A 88 -4.96 2.85 -20.64
N THR A 89 -4.40 4.03 -20.87
CA THR A 89 -3.06 4.18 -21.42
C THR A 89 -2.00 3.62 -20.47
N ILE A 90 -2.11 3.87 -19.17
CA ILE A 90 -1.23 3.24 -18.17
C ILE A 90 -1.37 1.71 -18.19
N GLN A 91 -2.60 1.19 -18.23
CA GLN A 91 -2.85 -0.25 -18.21
C GLN A 91 -2.24 -0.96 -19.43
N LYS A 92 -2.24 -0.32 -20.60
CA LYS A 92 -1.60 -0.88 -21.80
C LYS A 92 -0.10 -1.08 -21.59
N GLU A 93 0.59 -0.08 -21.03
CA GLU A 93 2.02 -0.19 -20.72
C GLU A 93 2.31 -1.22 -19.62
N LEU A 94 1.45 -1.29 -18.59
CA LEU A 94 1.60 -2.27 -17.49
C LEU A 94 1.35 -3.71 -17.91
N ALA A 95 0.58 -3.94 -18.99
CA ALA A 95 0.27 -5.27 -19.50
C ALA A 95 1.54 -6.04 -19.90
N ASP A 96 2.54 -5.34 -20.47
CA ASP A 96 3.85 -5.93 -20.82
C ASP A 96 4.60 -6.47 -19.59
N PHE A 97 4.31 -5.90 -18.42
CA PHE A 97 4.84 -6.32 -17.12
C PHE A 97 3.90 -7.27 -16.38
N ARG A 98 2.80 -7.73 -17.00
CA ARG A 98 1.78 -8.57 -16.36
C ARG A 98 1.23 -7.94 -15.07
N LEU A 99 1.20 -6.62 -15.01
CA LEU A 99 0.62 -5.85 -13.93
C LEU A 99 -0.76 -5.36 -14.36
N ASN A 100 -1.73 -5.46 -13.45
CA ASN A 100 -3.10 -5.04 -13.70
C ASN A 100 -3.49 -3.96 -12.69
N VAL A 101 -3.99 -2.84 -13.19
CA VAL A 101 -4.58 -1.77 -12.40
C VAL A 101 -5.92 -2.26 -11.86
N ASN A 102 -6.13 -2.05 -10.56
CA ASN A 102 -7.41 -2.33 -9.94
C ASN A 102 -8.36 -1.14 -10.14
N THR A 103 -9.12 -1.17 -11.23
CA THR A 103 -10.06 -0.09 -11.59
C THR A 103 -11.09 0.18 -10.50
N ASN A 104 -11.55 -0.84 -9.77
CA ASN A 104 -12.51 -0.68 -8.67
C ASN A 104 -11.95 0.08 -7.46
N LYS A 105 -10.62 0.08 -7.30
CA LYS A 105 -9.93 0.83 -6.24
C LYS A 105 -9.29 2.13 -6.74
N THR A 106 -9.37 2.41 -8.04
CA THR A 106 -8.77 3.60 -8.63
C THR A 106 -9.66 4.81 -8.34
N GLU A 107 -9.09 5.86 -7.76
CA GLU A 107 -9.82 7.04 -7.32
C GLU A 107 -9.32 8.30 -8.06
N TYR A 108 -10.26 9.13 -8.49
CA TYR A 108 -9.97 10.41 -9.13
C TYR A 108 -10.33 11.53 -8.16
N THR A 109 -9.32 12.28 -7.70
CA THR A 109 -9.52 13.37 -6.73
C THR A 109 -9.18 14.71 -7.36
N LEU A 110 -10.19 15.58 -7.51
CA LEU A 110 -9.97 16.99 -7.85
C LEU A 110 -9.64 17.76 -6.58
N VAL A 111 -8.57 18.55 -6.62
CA VAL A 111 -8.11 19.42 -5.52
C VAL A 111 -8.24 20.89 -5.94
N PRO A 112 -9.46 21.43 -6.07
CA PRO A 112 -9.65 22.85 -6.32
C PRO A 112 -9.24 23.65 -5.09
N LYS A 113 -8.76 24.88 -5.33
CA LYS A 113 -8.45 25.84 -4.26
C LYS A 113 -9.67 26.10 -3.36
N ASP A 114 -10.83 26.26 -3.99
CA ASP A 114 -12.10 26.45 -3.32
C ASP A 114 -12.83 25.10 -3.25
N GLY A 115 -12.78 24.46 -2.09
CA GLY A 115 -13.43 23.17 -1.87
C GLY A 115 -13.02 22.53 -0.55
N SER A 116 -13.96 21.78 0.05
CA SER A 116 -13.73 21.06 1.31
C SER A 116 -13.86 19.54 1.17
N VAL A 117 -14.37 19.04 0.04
CA VAL A 117 -14.59 17.60 -0.16
C VAL A 117 -13.27 16.84 -0.20
N TRP A 118 -12.31 17.33 -0.99
CA TRP A 118 -11.00 16.70 -1.16
C TRP A 118 -10.20 16.63 0.14
N LYS A 119 -10.45 17.53 1.10
CA LYS A 119 -9.80 17.53 2.42
C LYS A 119 -10.06 16.25 3.21
N LYS A 120 -11.15 15.54 2.92
CA LYS A 120 -11.51 14.27 3.56
C LYS A 120 -11.06 13.04 2.77
N VAL A 121 -10.44 13.22 1.61
CA VAL A 121 -9.87 12.11 0.84
C VAL A 121 -8.70 11.53 1.61
N LYS A 122 -8.61 10.20 1.64
CA LYS A 122 -7.64 9.46 2.44
C LYS A 122 -6.56 8.87 1.54
N LYS A 123 -5.29 9.11 1.87
CA LYS A 123 -4.11 8.52 1.21
C LYS A 123 -3.18 7.93 2.26
N VAL A 124 -2.81 6.65 2.10
CA VAL A 124 -1.91 5.90 2.99
C VAL A 124 -2.23 6.09 4.50
N GLY A 125 -3.52 6.16 4.84
CA GLY A 125 -3.94 6.32 6.24
C GLY A 125 -4.09 7.76 6.74
N SER A 126 -3.76 8.79 5.95
CA SER A 126 -3.90 10.21 6.32
C SER A 126 -4.98 10.87 5.44
N LEU A 127 -5.69 11.88 5.95
CA LEU A 127 -6.53 12.74 5.12
C LEU A 127 -5.69 13.84 4.49
N LEU A 128 -6.10 14.34 3.31
CA LEU A 128 -5.38 15.41 2.60
C LEU A 128 -5.54 16.79 3.27
N GLY A 129 -6.62 17.01 4.02
CA GLY A 129 -6.83 18.26 4.76
C GLY A 129 -6.18 18.19 6.14
N ASP A 130 -5.34 19.17 6.46
CA ASP A 130 -4.59 19.21 7.73
C ASP A 130 -5.52 19.19 8.95
N THR A 131 -6.51 20.10 8.98
CA THR A 131 -7.45 20.22 10.10
C THR A 131 -8.28 18.95 10.25
N GLU A 132 -8.79 18.41 9.13
CA GLU A 132 -9.59 17.20 9.09
C GLU A 132 -8.77 15.98 9.54
N ASP A 133 -7.51 15.85 9.11
CA ASP A 133 -6.64 14.75 9.50
C ASP A 133 -6.30 14.82 10.99
N ILE A 134 -5.93 16.00 11.50
CA ILE A 134 -5.65 16.22 12.92
C ILE A 134 -6.87 15.85 13.77
N GLU A 135 -8.05 16.32 13.41
CA GLU A 135 -9.27 16.06 14.18
C GLU A 135 -9.63 14.56 14.16
N ARG A 136 -9.53 13.93 12.99
CA ARG A 136 -9.69 12.48 12.87
C ARG A 136 -8.67 11.71 13.70
N ARG A 137 -7.40 12.14 13.76
CA ARG A 137 -6.36 11.48 14.58
C ARG A 137 -6.66 11.58 16.06
N LYS A 138 -7.16 12.73 16.56
CA LYS A 138 -7.62 12.84 17.95
C LYS A 138 -8.73 11.83 18.25
N GLN A 139 -9.70 11.71 17.36
CA GLN A 139 -10.79 10.73 17.49
C GLN A 139 -10.26 9.30 17.49
N LEU A 140 -9.38 8.94 16.56
CA LEU A 140 -8.75 7.61 16.49
C LEU A 140 -7.93 7.29 17.74
N SER A 141 -7.20 8.26 18.28
CA SER A 141 -6.45 8.13 19.54
C SER A 141 -7.40 7.83 20.71
N ASN A 142 -8.49 8.60 20.84
CA ASN A 142 -9.48 8.37 21.88
C ASN A 142 -10.14 6.99 21.77
N LEU A 143 -10.48 6.56 20.55
CA LEU A 143 -11.03 5.22 20.30
C LEU A 143 -10.02 4.11 20.64
N ALA A 144 -8.74 4.29 20.33
CA ALA A 144 -7.69 3.35 20.69
C ALA A 144 -7.52 3.27 22.22
N LEU A 145 -7.52 4.40 22.92
CA LEU A 145 -7.47 4.47 24.37
C LEU A 145 -8.68 3.77 25.01
N GLN A 146 -9.89 3.99 24.47
CA GLN A 146 -11.10 3.32 24.95
C GLN A 146 -11.05 1.80 24.75
N LYS A 147 -10.58 1.32 23.60
CA LYS A 147 -10.36 -0.12 23.34
C LYS A 147 -9.40 -0.75 24.33
N LEU A 148 -8.42 0.02 24.77
CA LEU A 148 -7.41 -0.39 25.74
C LEU A 148 -7.74 0.08 27.17
N SER A 149 -8.99 0.48 27.44
CA SER A 149 -9.41 1.00 28.74
C SER A 149 -9.20 0.00 29.87
N SER A 150 -9.33 -1.30 29.60
CA SER A 150 -9.01 -2.36 30.56
C SER A 150 -7.54 -2.37 30.98
N ILE A 151 -6.63 -1.94 30.09
CA ILE A 151 -5.19 -1.90 30.35
C ILE A 151 -4.80 -0.57 30.97
N TRP A 152 -5.27 0.55 30.42
CA TRP A 152 -4.78 1.89 30.79
C TRP A 152 -5.60 2.61 31.85
N ILE A 153 -6.92 2.40 31.87
CA ILE A 153 -7.86 3.17 32.72
C ILE A 153 -8.32 2.36 33.93
N ARG A 154 -8.64 1.08 33.73
CA ARG A 154 -9.12 0.19 34.80
C ARG A 154 -7.95 -0.34 35.60
N ASN A 155 -7.79 0.19 36.81
CA ASN A 155 -6.64 -0.12 37.66
C ASN A 155 -6.62 -1.55 38.20
N ASP A 156 -7.72 -2.31 38.08
CA ASP A 156 -7.91 -3.64 38.66
C ASP A 156 -7.49 -4.79 37.72
N LYS A 157 -7.29 -4.55 36.42
CA LYS A 157 -7.06 -5.62 35.44
C LYS A 157 -5.60 -5.92 35.13
N VAL A 158 -4.72 -4.92 35.23
CA VAL A 158 -3.30 -5.06 34.86
C VAL A 158 -2.43 -4.43 35.93
N LYS A 159 -1.37 -5.13 36.36
CA LYS A 159 -0.40 -4.59 37.33
C LYS A 159 0.31 -3.35 36.76
N GLN A 160 0.61 -2.39 37.63
CA GLN A 160 1.25 -1.13 37.24
C GLN A 160 2.60 -1.34 36.52
N VAL A 161 3.42 -2.28 37.01
CA VAL A 161 4.72 -2.62 36.39
C VAL A 161 4.52 -3.10 34.95
N THR A 162 3.51 -3.94 34.69
CA THR A 162 3.19 -4.42 33.34
C THR A 162 2.71 -3.28 32.44
N ARG A 163 1.90 -2.35 32.96
CA ARG A 163 1.49 -1.15 32.19
C ARG A 163 2.68 -0.28 31.80
N LEU A 164 3.62 -0.04 32.72
CA LEU A 164 4.82 0.74 32.43
C LEU A 164 5.69 0.07 31.35
N ASN A 165 5.82 -1.25 31.40
CA ASN A 165 6.54 -2.01 30.37
C ASN A 165 5.83 -1.95 29.02
N LEU A 166 4.50 -2.09 29.00
CA LEU A 166 3.69 -1.93 27.78
C LEU A 166 3.81 -0.53 27.20
N TYR A 167 3.79 0.50 28.04
CA TYR A 167 3.93 1.89 27.61
C TYR A 167 5.29 2.10 26.94
N ARG A 168 6.38 1.69 27.60
CA ARG A 168 7.74 1.77 27.05
C ARG A 168 7.96 0.99 25.75
N ALA A 169 7.18 -0.06 25.51
CA ALA A 169 7.31 -0.89 24.32
C ALA A 169 6.51 -0.34 23.13
N LEU A 170 5.48 0.49 23.37
CA LEU A 170 4.47 0.85 22.37
C LEU A 170 4.38 2.35 22.10
N VAL A 171 4.89 3.20 22.99
CA VAL A 171 4.87 4.67 22.93
C VAL A 171 6.30 5.19 22.96
#